data_AF-A0A5M7BY48-F1
#
_entry.id   AF-A0A5M7BY48-F1
#
_cell.length_a   1.000
_cell.length_b   1.000
_cell.length_c   1.000
_cell.angle_alpha   90.00
_cell.angle_beta   90.00
_cell.angle_gamma   90.00
#
_symmetry.space_group_name_H-M   'P 1'
#
loop_
_entity.id
_entity.type
_entity.pdbx_description
1 polymer ?
#
loop_
_entity_poly.entity_id
_entity_poly.type
_entity_poly.pdbx_seq_one_letter_code
_entity_poly.pdbx_strand_id
1 'polypeptide(L)'
;MSKAVAALGQPDKTSRERFAEFLRIYASLNTRLAYATDLGIPLDWVPGYRPPDPTRRRGRSRRAQPSGLEWLPWCVNNGFTSFAEIRVEHVERWLAELAEAGYSDATRARMLSAVSAFYRKYLVREGLVEHNPVAMVDRAAQHLNRPNGTPSRTVLWSFEACRALLLAAYLLADRHRHGRRDRAMVEILIGTGVRAEELVGVNLDDYHRPEPGGPAALRVHGKGAKDRRVALAPPVADTVDAYLAERKPARVPARTGQVGARTREPLFITRTGARVHVSHVQAVLRRLCATFAPPADAPPPRARWLRELLASEQAAFIAAHLGPLRETIHPHSARHSYATHAKNRGAEPRQVQRDLGHSSLTTTEGYLHDAENLALSAAHDLSPALHRGWLPQR
;
A
#
# COMPACT_ATOMS: atom_id res chain seq x y z
N MET A 1 -19.50 -24.03 -10.17
CA MET A 1 -19.48 -23.11 -9.01
C MET A 1 -20.86 -22.50 -8.67
N SER A 2 -21.61 -21.90 -9.61
CA SER A 2 -22.85 -21.14 -9.26
C SER A 2 -23.98 -21.96 -8.60
N LYS A 3 -24.10 -23.27 -8.86
CA LYS A 3 -25.11 -24.14 -8.21
C LYS A 3 -24.63 -24.75 -6.88
N ALA A 4 -23.31 -24.94 -6.70
CA ALA A 4 -22.76 -25.61 -5.52
C ALA A 4 -22.65 -24.69 -4.29
N VAL A 5 -22.43 -23.39 -4.51
CA VAL A 5 -22.37 -22.39 -3.42
C VAL A 5 -23.77 -21.97 -2.94
N ALA A 6 -24.83 -22.34 -3.66
CA ALA A 6 -26.22 -22.10 -3.28
C ALA A 6 -26.68 -22.99 -2.11
N ALA A 7 -26.03 -24.14 -1.90
CA ALA A 7 -26.37 -25.06 -0.81
C ALA A 7 -26.05 -24.49 0.59
N LEU A 8 -25.15 -23.51 0.68
CA LEU A 8 -24.59 -23.01 1.94
C LEU A 8 -25.46 -21.96 2.68
N GLY A 9 -26.79 -22.11 2.64
CA GLY A 9 -27.76 -21.45 3.56
C GLY A 9 -29.05 -20.89 2.92
N GLN A 10 -30.12 -20.77 3.70
CA GLN A 10 -31.48 -20.17 3.55
C GLN A 10 -32.07 -19.83 2.13
N PRO A 11 -33.40 -19.95 1.93
CA PRO A 11 -34.04 -19.83 0.61
C PRO A 11 -34.10 -18.42 -0.01
N ASP A 12 -33.99 -17.33 0.77
CA ASP A 12 -34.47 -16.00 0.32
C ASP A 12 -33.41 -15.06 -0.29
N LYS A 13 -32.12 -15.42 -0.29
CA LYS A 13 -31.04 -14.59 -0.88
C LYS A 13 -30.12 -15.43 -1.76
N THR A 14 -29.76 -14.92 -2.93
CA THR A 14 -28.77 -15.57 -3.81
C THR A 14 -27.38 -15.56 -3.17
N SER A 15 -26.53 -16.55 -3.47
CA SER A 15 -25.15 -16.58 -2.97
C SER A 15 -24.38 -15.30 -3.30
N ARG A 16 -24.64 -14.70 -4.48
CA ARG A 16 -24.01 -13.47 -4.92
C ARG A 16 -24.30 -12.29 -4.00
N GLU A 17 -25.54 -12.13 -3.56
CA GLU A 17 -25.96 -11.04 -2.68
C GLU A 17 -25.31 -11.15 -1.31
N ARG A 18 -25.23 -12.36 -0.76
CA ARG A 18 -24.60 -12.63 0.54
C ARG A 18 -23.13 -12.27 0.57
N PHE A 19 -22.36 -12.72 -0.42
CA PHE A 19 -20.95 -12.36 -0.50
C PHE A 19 -20.77 -10.86 -0.72
N ALA A 20 -21.65 -10.22 -1.52
CA ALA A 20 -21.62 -8.76 -1.66
C ALA A 20 -21.89 -8.05 -0.33
N GLU A 21 -22.82 -8.51 0.50
CA GLU A 21 -23.09 -7.99 1.85
C GLU A 21 -21.88 -8.12 2.78
N PHE A 22 -21.28 -9.31 2.87
CA PHE A 22 -20.04 -9.51 3.62
C PHE A 22 -18.94 -8.54 3.16
N LEU A 23 -18.74 -8.41 1.86
CA LEU A 23 -17.70 -7.54 1.31
C LEU A 23 -18.00 -6.06 1.57
N ARG A 24 -19.27 -5.63 1.60
CA ARG A 24 -19.66 -4.24 1.94
C ARG A 24 -19.31 -3.82 3.35
N ILE A 25 -19.04 -4.76 4.27
CA ILE A 25 -18.51 -4.45 5.61
C ILE A 25 -17.18 -3.68 5.50
N TYR A 26 -16.43 -3.87 4.42
CA TYR A 26 -15.13 -3.24 4.21
C TYR A 26 -15.22 -2.07 3.22
N ALA A 27 -14.91 -0.87 3.71
CA ALA A 27 -14.89 0.35 2.89
C ALA A 27 -13.87 0.27 1.73
N SER A 28 -12.69 -0.30 1.98
CA SER A 28 -11.62 -0.41 0.97
C SER A 28 -11.94 -1.46 -0.09
N LEU A 29 -11.90 -1.06 -1.38
CA LEU A 29 -12.02 -2.00 -2.50
C LEU A 29 -10.88 -3.02 -2.51
N ASN A 30 -9.66 -2.63 -2.12
CA ASN A 30 -8.52 -3.55 -2.05
C ASN A 30 -8.75 -4.65 -1.01
N THR A 31 -9.30 -4.30 0.16
CA THR A 31 -9.65 -5.29 1.19
C THR A 31 -10.73 -6.24 0.68
N ARG A 32 -11.74 -5.72 -0.01
CA ARG A 32 -12.78 -6.54 -0.64
C ARG A 32 -12.19 -7.53 -1.66
N LEU A 33 -11.32 -7.06 -2.53
CA LEU A 33 -10.67 -7.91 -3.56
C LEU A 33 -9.75 -8.98 -2.94
N ALA A 34 -9.00 -8.63 -1.89
CA ALA A 34 -8.14 -9.56 -1.19
C ALA A 34 -8.96 -10.69 -0.53
N TYR A 35 -10.03 -10.34 0.19
CA TYR A 35 -10.90 -11.34 0.81
C TYR A 35 -11.65 -12.17 -0.21
N ALA A 36 -12.11 -11.57 -1.30
CA ALA A 36 -12.74 -12.31 -2.39
C ALA A 36 -11.78 -13.33 -3.00
N THR A 37 -10.52 -12.96 -3.19
CA THR A 37 -9.49 -13.86 -3.72
C THR A 37 -9.21 -15.01 -2.76
N ASP A 38 -9.06 -14.74 -1.46
CA ASP A 38 -8.74 -15.76 -0.46
C ASP A 38 -9.87 -16.75 -0.20
N LEU A 39 -11.10 -16.26 -0.26
CA LEU A 39 -12.29 -17.07 -0.11
C LEU A 39 -12.66 -17.77 -1.42
N GLY A 40 -12.13 -17.37 -2.57
CA GLY A 40 -12.55 -17.90 -3.88
C GLY A 40 -13.90 -17.36 -4.36
N ILE A 41 -14.27 -16.15 -3.92
CA ILE A 41 -15.45 -15.42 -4.40
C ILE A 41 -15.14 -14.83 -5.79
N PRO A 42 -16.00 -15.03 -6.79
CA PRO A 42 -15.83 -14.41 -8.11
C PRO A 42 -15.64 -12.89 -8.02
N LEU A 43 -14.59 -12.35 -8.68
CA LEU A 43 -14.25 -10.93 -8.55
C LEU A 43 -15.34 -9.99 -9.09
N ASP A 44 -16.12 -10.44 -10.08
CA ASP A 44 -17.29 -9.73 -10.62
C ASP A 44 -18.47 -9.64 -9.64
N TRP A 45 -18.40 -10.36 -8.50
CA TRP A 45 -19.36 -10.22 -7.40
C TRP A 45 -18.91 -9.16 -6.39
N VAL A 46 -17.66 -8.68 -6.48
CA VAL A 46 -17.11 -7.70 -5.55
C VAL A 46 -17.75 -6.33 -5.79
N PRO A 47 -18.44 -5.74 -4.80
CA PRO A 47 -19.05 -4.43 -4.94
C PRO A 47 -18.00 -3.39 -5.33
N GLY A 48 -18.28 -2.55 -6.33
CA GLY A 48 -17.36 -1.51 -6.80
C GLY A 48 -16.18 -2.00 -7.65
N TYR A 49 -16.01 -3.31 -7.86
CA TYR A 49 -15.06 -3.82 -8.83
C TYR A 49 -15.61 -3.66 -10.25
N ARG A 50 -14.77 -3.22 -11.17
CA ARG A 50 -15.03 -3.23 -12.60
C ARG A 50 -13.93 -4.05 -13.28
N PRO A 51 -14.27 -5.09 -14.05
CA PRO A 51 -13.29 -5.85 -14.80
C PRO A 51 -12.45 -4.91 -15.68
N PRO A 52 -11.12 -5.14 -15.78
CA PRO A 52 -10.30 -4.40 -16.73
C PRO A 52 -10.84 -4.57 -18.15
N ASP A 53 -10.81 -3.51 -18.94
CA ASP A 53 -11.18 -3.55 -20.36
C ASP A 53 -10.30 -4.59 -21.10
N PRO A 54 -10.90 -5.65 -21.67
CA PRO A 54 -10.15 -6.73 -22.31
C PRO A 54 -9.36 -6.28 -23.54
N THR A 55 -9.72 -5.14 -24.14
CA THR A 55 -9.01 -4.56 -25.30
C THR A 55 -7.72 -3.84 -24.90
N ARG A 56 -7.57 -3.46 -23.62
CA ARG A 56 -6.34 -2.85 -23.11
C ARG A 56 -5.31 -3.93 -22.82
N ARG A 57 -4.39 -4.15 -23.77
CA ARG A 57 -3.16 -4.95 -23.56
C ARG A 57 -2.35 -4.37 -22.41
N ARG A 58 -2.50 -4.91 -21.20
CA ARG A 58 -1.47 -4.89 -20.16
C ARG A 58 -0.75 -6.22 -20.22
N GLY A 59 0.58 -6.20 -20.03
CA GLY A 59 1.37 -7.43 -19.88
C GLY A 59 0.65 -8.37 -18.92
N ARG A 60 0.51 -9.64 -19.33
CA ARG A 60 -0.15 -10.68 -18.52
C ARG A 60 0.46 -10.65 -17.11
N SER A 61 -0.26 -10.11 -16.14
CA SER A 61 -0.19 -10.68 -14.80
C SER A 61 -0.51 -12.15 -15.03
N ARG A 62 0.39 -13.07 -14.68
CA ARG A 62 -0.01 -14.47 -14.50
C ARG A 62 -1.23 -14.41 -13.59
N ARG A 63 -2.43 -14.62 -14.13
CA ARG A 63 -3.57 -15.00 -13.29
C ARG A 63 -3.08 -16.29 -12.67
N ALA A 64 -2.82 -16.28 -11.37
CA ALA A 64 -2.74 -17.54 -10.66
C ALA A 64 -4.01 -18.30 -11.05
N GLN A 65 -3.85 -19.45 -11.69
CA GLN A 65 -5.00 -20.31 -11.90
C GLN A 65 -5.59 -20.58 -10.51
N PRO A 66 -6.92 -20.56 -10.35
CA PRO A 66 -7.52 -20.95 -9.08
C PRO A 66 -6.95 -22.32 -8.72
N SER A 67 -6.32 -22.42 -7.56
CA SER A 67 -5.74 -23.70 -7.14
C SER A 67 -6.83 -24.70 -6.77
N GLY A 68 -8.07 -24.20 -6.56
CA GLY A 68 -9.16 -24.98 -5.98
C GLY A 68 -9.03 -25.11 -4.46
N LEU A 69 -7.96 -24.57 -3.87
CA LEU A 69 -7.69 -24.54 -2.44
C LEU A 69 -8.11 -23.23 -1.79
N GLU A 70 -8.68 -22.29 -2.55
CA GLU A 70 -9.41 -21.19 -1.94
C GLU A 70 -10.58 -21.73 -1.10
N TRP A 71 -10.93 -21.07 0.00
CA TRP A 71 -11.80 -21.65 1.02
C TRP A 71 -13.14 -22.18 0.50
N LEU A 72 -13.88 -21.39 -0.29
CA LEU A 72 -15.20 -21.80 -0.80
C LEU A 72 -15.10 -22.96 -1.82
N PRO A 73 -14.22 -22.90 -2.85
CA PRO A 73 -13.95 -24.07 -3.68
C PRO A 73 -13.58 -25.31 -2.88
N TRP A 74 -12.69 -25.18 -1.89
CA TRP A 74 -12.25 -26.30 -1.07
C TRP A 74 -13.40 -26.94 -0.30
N CYS A 75 -14.26 -26.13 0.34
CA CYS A 75 -15.45 -26.65 1.05
C CYS A 75 -16.36 -27.45 0.11
N VAL A 76 -16.63 -26.91 -1.09
CA VAL A 76 -17.48 -27.56 -2.08
C VAL A 76 -16.86 -28.87 -2.58
N ASN A 77 -15.56 -28.86 -2.89
CA ASN A 77 -14.84 -30.04 -3.38
C ASN A 77 -14.75 -31.15 -2.33
N ASN A 78 -14.84 -30.79 -1.04
CA ASN A 78 -14.86 -31.72 0.08
C ASN A 78 -16.28 -32.10 0.53
N GLY A 79 -17.32 -31.74 -0.25
CA GLY A 79 -18.69 -32.20 -0.04
C GLY A 79 -19.48 -31.46 1.05
N PHE A 80 -18.97 -30.36 1.60
CA PHE A 80 -19.71 -29.58 2.60
C PHE A 80 -20.90 -28.87 1.96
N THR A 81 -22.08 -29.10 2.53
CA THR A 81 -23.32 -28.44 2.07
C THR A 81 -23.74 -27.29 2.98
N SER A 82 -23.26 -27.25 4.22
CA SER A 82 -23.50 -26.16 5.18
C SER A 82 -22.22 -25.71 5.86
N PHE A 83 -22.08 -24.39 6.11
CA PHE A 83 -20.97 -23.86 6.91
C PHE A 83 -21.03 -24.28 8.38
N ALA A 84 -22.20 -24.73 8.86
CA ALA A 84 -22.39 -25.24 10.22
C ALA A 84 -21.79 -26.63 10.43
N GLU A 85 -21.57 -27.40 9.36
CA GLU A 85 -20.88 -28.71 9.39
C GLU A 85 -19.37 -28.57 9.62
N ILE A 86 -18.83 -27.37 9.39
CA ILE A 86 -17.39 -27.13 9.41
C ILE A 86 -16.92 -26.95 10.85
N ARG A 87 -15.93 -27.75 11.23
CA ARG A 87 -15.30 -27.79 12.54
C ARG A 87 -13.81 -27.44 12.44
N VAL A 88 -13.13 -27.33 13.58
CA VAL A 88 -11.72 -26.93 13.65
C VAL A 88 -10.82 -27.87 12.86
N GLU A 89 -11.06 -29.18 12.94
CA GLU A 89 -10.30 -30.22 12.25
C GLU A 89 -10.36 -30.08 10.72
N HIS A 90 -11.47 -29.57 10.18
CA HIS A 90 -11.60 -29.31 8.74
C HIS A 90 -10.77 -28.09 8.31
N VAL A 91 -10.72 -27.06 9.16
CA VAL A 91 -9.89 -25.87 8.92
C VAL A 91 -8.40 -26.25 8.98
N GLU A 92 -8.02 -27.10 9.92
CA GLU A 92 -6.63 -27.58 10.06
C GLU A 92 -6.24 -28.49 8.89
N ARG A 93 -7.13 -29.37 8.43
CA ARG A 93 -6.91 -30.17 7.21
C ARG A 93 -6.67 -29.27 5.99
N TRP A 94 -7.52 -28.27 5.79
CA TRP A 94 -7.36 -27.29 4.71
C TRP A 94 -6.01 -26.54 4.79
N LEU A 95 -5.57 -26.16 5.99
CA LEU A 95 -4.28 -25.51 6.20
C LEU A 95 -3.09 -26.42 5.88
N ALA A 96 -3.21 -27.73 6.13
CA ALA A 96 -2.21 -28.72 5.78
C ALA A 96 -2.12 -28.90 4.26
N GLU A 97 -3.26 -29.05 3.57
CA GLU A 97 -3.30 -29.17 2.10
C GLU A 97 -2.72 -27.93 1.40
N LEU A 98 -2.96 -26.73 1.95
CA LEU A 98 -2.29 -25.51 1.46
C LEU A 98 -0.77 -25.57 1.60
N ALA A 99 -0.26 -26.12 2.71
CA ALA A 99 1.18 -26.27 2.94
C ALA A 99 1.80 -27.27 1.95
N GLU A 100 1.14 -28.41 1.73
CA GLU A 100 1.53 -29.44 0.77
C GLU A 100 1.56 -28.88 -0.67
N ALA A 101 0.62 -27.99 -1.00
CA ALA A 101 0.60 -27.27 -2.28
C ALA A 101 1.66 -26.15 -2.40
N GLY A 102 2.53 -25.98 -1.39
CA GLY A 102 3.65 -25.03 -1.42
C GLY A 102 3.28 -23.59 -1.05
N TYR A 103 2.12 -23.35 -0.43
CA TYR A 103 1.77 -22.00 0.04
C TYR A 103 2.61 -21.62 1.24
N SER A 104 3.23 -20.43 1.20
CA SER A 104 3.99 -19.90 2.35
C SER A 104 3.10 -19.71 3.59
N ASP A 105 3.67 -19.81 4.79
CA ASP A 105 2.96 -19.60 6.06
C ASP A 105 2.29 -18.23 6.13
N ALA A 106 2.92 -17.20 5.56
CA ALA A 106 2.33 -15.87 5.46
C ALA A 106 1.07 -15.86 4.59
N THR A 107 1.05 -16.62 3.49
CA THR A 107 -0.12 -16.77 2.63
C THR A 107 -1.22 -17.55 3.35
N ARG A 108 -0.88 -18.67 4.01
CA ARG A 108 -1.81 -19.52 4.78
C ARG A 108 -2.46 -18.73 5.92
N ALA A 109 -1.67 -18.01 6.74
CA ALA A 109 -2.18 -17.18 7.84
C ALA A 109 -3.11 -16.04 7.36
N ARG A 110 -2.81 -15.46 6.19
CA ARG A 110 -3.66 -14.45 5.55
C ARG A 110 -4.99 -15.03 5.08
N MET A 111 -4.97 -16.18 4.41
CA MET A 111 -6.20 -16.88 4.00
C MET A 111 -7.04 -17.27 5.22
N LEU A 112 -6.43 -17.83 6.27
CA LEU A 112 -7.09 -18.13 7.54
C LEU A 112 -7.76 -16.90 8.17
N SER A 113 -7.11 -15.74 8.06
CA SER A 113 -7.68 -14.47 8.53
C SER A 113 -8.91 -14.04 7.73
N ALA A 114 -8.93 -14.28 6.41
CA ALA A 114 -10.09 -14.02 5.57
C ALA A 114 -11.27 -14.95 5.93
N VAL A 115 -11.00 -16.25 6.16
CA VAL A 115 -12.00 -17.22 6.63
C VAL A 115 -12.54 -16.81 8.00
N SER A 116 -11.67 -16.49 8.96
CA SER A 116 -12.07 -16.03 10.29
C SER A 116 -12.94 -14.77 10.22
N ALA A 117 -12.60 -13.84 9.33
CA ALA A 117 -13.39 -12.63 9.11
C ALA A 117 -14.77 -12.94 8.51
N PHE A 118 -14.85 -13.85 7.55
CA PHE A 118 -16.12 -14.29 6.96
C PHE A 118 -17.06 -14.93 7.98
N TYR A 119 -16.54 -15.86 8.80
CA TYR A 119 -17.32 -16.46 9.89
C TYR A 119 -17.75 -15.43 10.92
N ARG A 120 -16.81 -14.67 11.48
CA ARG A 120 -17.09 -13.75 12.59
C ARG A 120 -17.93 -12.53 12.20
N LYS A 121 -17.65 -11.93 11.04
CA LYS A 121 -18.29 -10.65 10.64
C LYS A 121 -19.57 -10.84 9.86
N TYR A 122 -19.81 -12.03 9.32
CA TYR A 122 -21.00 -12.32 8.53
C TYR A 122 -21.74 -13.54 9.08
N LEU A 123 -21.22 -14.76 8.92
CA LEU A 123 -22.00 -15.97 9.22
C LEU A 123 -22.57 -16.03 10.64
N VAL A 124 -21.76 -15.72 11.66
CA VAL A 124 -22.21 -15.69 13.07
C VAL A 124 -23.21 -14.56 13.30
N ARG A 125 -22.97 -13.39 12.73
CA ARG A 125 -23.83 -12.22 12.91
C ARG A 125 -25.20 -12.39 12.26
N GLU A 126 -25.24 -13.07 11.12
CA GLU A 126 -26.48 -13.41 10.41
C GLU A 126 -27.15 -14.69 10.95
N GLY A 127 -26.62 -15.29 12.03
CA GLY A 127 -27.18 -16.51 12.64
C GLY A 127 -27.06 -17.78 11.78
N LEU A 128 -26.20 -17.78 10.77
CA LEU A 128 -26.01 -18.92 9.85
C LEU A 128 -25.11 -20.01 10.44
N VAL A 129 -24.29 -19.66 11.43
CA VAL A 129 -23.45 -20.58 12.21
C VAL A 129 -23.38 -20.05 13.64
N GLU A 130 -23.30 -20.94 14.62
CA GLU A 130 -23.21 -20.54 16.04
C GLU A 130 -21.81 -20.02 16.40
N HIS A 131 -20.77 -20.68 15.87
CA HIS A 131 -19.38 -20.46 16.27
C HIS A 131 -18.45 -20.31 15.06
N ASN A 132 -17.31 -19.65 15.27
CA ASN A 132 -16.25 -19.55 14.28
C ASN A 132 -15.24 -20.70 14.46
N PRO A 133 -15.16 -21.69 13.57
CA PRO A 133 -14.24 -22.83 13.72
C PRO A 133 -12.77 -22.39 13.70
N VAL A 134 -12.46 -21.25 13.05
CA VAL A 134 -11.11 -20.68 13.03
C VAL A 134 -10.65 -20.18 14.41
N ALA A 135 -11.59 -19.88 15.32
CA ALA A 135 -11.24 -19.39 16.66
C ALA A 135 -10.51 -20.44 17.50
N MET A 136 -10.72 -21.73 17.21
CA MET A 136 -10.16 -22.87 17.95
C MET A 136 -8.89 -23.45 17.31
N VAL A 137 -8.46 -22.94 16.15
CA VAL A 137 -7.28 -23.45 15.45
C VAL A 137 -6.01 -23.18 16.26
N ASP A 138 -5.21 -24.22 16.50
CA ASP A 138 -3.90 -24.06 17.11
C ASP A 138 -2.90 -23.51 16.08
N ARG A 139 -2.74 -22.19 16.07
CA ARG A 139 -1.81 -21.51 15.16
C ARG A 139 -0.35 -21.89 15.37
N ALA A 140 0.04 -22.34 16.57
CA ALA A 140 1.40 -22.79 16.84
C ALA A 140 1.64 -24.13 16.13
N ALA A 141 0.75 -25.10 16.33
CA ALA A 141 0.80 -26.40 15.68
C ALA A 141 0.76 -26.30 14.15
N GLN A 142 0.08 -25.28 13.61
CA GLN A 142 -0.01 -25.03 12.16
C GLN A 142 1.19 -24.27 11.57
N HIS A 143 2.20 -23.93 12.39
CA HIS A 143 3.35 -23.08 12.03
C HIS A 143 2.94 -21.68 11.53
N LEU A 144 1.80 -21.17 12.00
CA LEU A 144 1.27 -19.86 11.59
C LEU A 144 1.58 -18.74 12.59
N ASN A 145 2.05 -19.09 13.79
CA ASN A 145 2.62 -18.10 14.69
C ASN A 145 3.93 -17.59 14.11
N ARG A 146 4.00 -16.29 13.82
CA ARG A 146 5.31 -15.65 13.75
C ARG A 146 5.95 -15.79 15.13
N PRO A 147 7.19 -16.26 15.24
CA PRO A 147 7.95 -16.11 16.47
C PRO A 147 7.90 -14.64 16.87
N ASN A 148 7.59 -14.36 18.14
CA ASN A 148 7.69 -13.00 18.67
C ASN A 148 9.10 -12.48 18.36
N GLY A 149 9.18 -11.39 17.60
CA GLY A 149 10.46 -10.79 17.22
C GLY A 149 11.06 -11.24 15.89
N THR A 150 10.42 -12.11 15.08
CA THR A 150 10.88 -12.29 13.69
C THR A 150 10.64 -10.98 12.93
N PRO A 151 11.70 -10.25 12.52
CA PRO A 151 11.50 -9.03 11.78
C PRO A 151 10.74 -9.35 10.51
N SER A 152 9.77 -8.51 10.15
CA SER A 152 9.28 -8.52 8.77
C SER A 152 10.50 -8.52 7.86
N ARG A 153 10.61 -9.45 6.88
CA ARG A 153 11.64 -9.45 5.81
C ARG A 153 11.59 -8.18 4.94
N THR A 154 11.00 -7.10 5.43
CA THR A 154 11.05 -5.78 4.82
C THR A 154 12.50 -5.33 4.86
N VAL A 155 13.14 -5.39 3.70
CA VAL A 155 14.52 -4.95 3.52
C VAL A 155 14.60 -3.49 3.93
N LEU A 156 15.43 -3.22 4.92
CA LEU A 156 15.77 -1.87 5.34
C LEU A 156 16.70 -1.26 4.30
N TRP A 157 16.31 -0.12 3.71
CA TRP A 157 17.22 0.63 2.84
C TRP A 157 18.25 1.36 3.69
N SER A 158 19.52 1.28 3.30
CA SER A 158 20.59 2.07 3.91
C SER A 158 20.35 3.57 3.73
N PHE A 159 21.06 4.39 4.50
CA PHE A 159 20.93 5.84 4.39
C PHE A 159 21.30 6.32 2.98
N GLU A 160 22.38 5.77 2.42
CA GLU A 160 22.89 6.03 1.07
C GLU A 160 21.91 5.56 0.00
N ALA A 161 21.22 4.44 0.19
CA ALA A 161 20.18 3.99 -0.72
C ALA A 161 18.95 4.91 -0.71
N CYS A 162 18.54 5.43 0.44
CA CYS A 162 17.54 6.48 0.53
C CYS A 162 17.98 7.74 -0.23
N ARG A 163 19.24 8.19 -0.04
CA ARG A 163 19.80 9.33 -0.78
C ARG A 163 19.83 9.09 -2.29
N ALA A 164 20.24 7.90 -2.72
CA ALA A 164 20.28 7.50 -4.12
C ALA A 164 18.89 7.53 -4.77
N LEU A 165 17.84 7.08 -4.07
CA LEU A 165 16.46 7.16 -4.58
C LEU A 165 15.99 8.61 -4.76
N LEU A 166 16.30 9.48 -3.80
CA LEU A 166 15.94 10.90 -3.88
C LEU A 166 16.71 11.62 -5.00
N LEU A 167 18.02 11.38 -5.11
CA LEU A 167 18.87 11.93 -6.17
C LEU A 167 18.44 11.40 -7.56
N ALA A 168 18.10 10.12 -7.68
CA ALA A 168 17.57 9.55 -8.91
C ALA A 168 16.25 10.22 -9.34
N ALA A 169 15.34 10.44 -8.39
CA ALA A 169 14.08 11.12 -8.64
C ALA A 169 14.31 12.61 -9.01
N TYR A 170 15.29 13.27 -8.39
CA TYR A 170 15.73 14.62 -8.72
C TYR A 170 16.22 14.73 -10.17
N LEU A 171 17.20 13.91 -10.56
CA LEU A 171 17.83 13.98 -11.89
C LEU A 171 16.85 13.68 -13.04
N LEU A 172 15.79 12.91 -12.76
CA LEU A 172 14.76 12.56 -13.73
C LEU A 172 13.52 13.47 -13.69
N ALA A 173 13.44 14.43 -12.74
CA ALA A 173 12.23 15.21 -12.49
C ALA A 173 11.76 16.00 -13.72
N ASP A 174 12.70 16.60 -14.45
CA ASP A 174 12.43 17.41 -15.65
C ASP A 174 12.58 16.61 -16.96
N ARG A 175 12.98 15.33 -16.87
CA ARG A 175 13.20 14.46 -18.03
C ARG A 175 11.95 13.70 -18.46
N HIS A 176 10.90 13.74 -17.64
CA HIS A 176 9.64 13.05 -17.89
C HIS A 176 8.45 13.95 -17.61
N ARG A 177 7.39 13.81 -18.41
CA ARG A 177 6.13 14.57 -18.28
C ARG A 177 5.53 14.59 -16.86
N HIS A 178 5.77 13.55 -16.07
CA HIS A 178 5.30 13.44 -14.70
C HIS A 178 6.45 13.30 -13.69
N GLY A 179 7.66 13.71 -14.06
CA GLY A 179 8.84 13.52 -13.23
C GLY A 179 8.76 14.31 -11.93
N ARG A 180 8.29 15.57 -11.94
CA ARG A 180 8.07 16.36 -10.71
C ARG A 180 7.04 15.74 -9.76
N ARG A 181 5.96 15.19 -10.30
CA ARG A 181 4.98 14.41 -9.52
C ARG A 181 5.62 13.19 -8.88
N ASP A 182 6.36 12.42 -9.68
CA ASP A 182 7.01 11.19 -9.25
C ASP A 182 8.09 11.48 -8.19
N ARG A 183 8.83 12.58 -8.34
CA ARG A 183 9.76 13.11 -7.33
C ARG A 183 9.03 13.45 -6.04
N ALA A 184 8.00 14.28 -6.08
CA ALA A 184 7.24 14.66 -4.87
C ALA A 184 6.70 13.44 -4.10
N MET A 185 6.21 12.41 -4.82
CA MET A 185 5.77 11.17 -4.19
C MET A 185 6.91 10.42 -3.49
N VAL A 186 8.10 10.33 -4.10
CA VAL A 186 9.26 9.64 -3.52
C VAL A 186 9.83 10.42 -2.33
N GLU A 187 9.89 11.74 -2.43
CA GLU A 187 10.33 12.68 -1.39
C GLU A 187 9.47 12.56 -0.14
N ILE A 188 8.13 12.60 -0.28
CA ILE A 188 7.22 12.40 0.85
C ILE A 188 7.39 10.98 1.42
N LEU A 189 7.43 9.96 0.57
CA LEU A 189 7.49 8.56 1.02
C LEU A 189 8.73 8.29 1.89
N ILE A 190 9.90 8.76 1.46
CA ILE A 190 11.18 8.55 2.16
C ILE A 190 11.35 9.54 3.32
N GLY A 191 11.01 10.81 3.12
CA GLY A 191 11.21 11.88 4.09
C GLY A 191 10.25 11.84 5.29
N THR A 192 9.17 11.06 5.22
CA THR A 192 8.14 11.03 6.27
C THR A 192 7.69 9.63 6.70
N GLY A 193 7.98 8.59 5.92
CA GLY A 193 7.56 7.21 6.23
C GLY A 193 6.04 6.97 6.17
N VAL A 194 5.27 7.82 5.48
CA VAL A 194 3.85 7.57 5.20
C VAL A 194 3.65 6.28 4.38
N ARG A 195 2.49 5.64 4.51
CA ARG A 195 2.16 4.48 3.69
C ARG A 195 1.87 4.93 2.25
N ALA A 196 2.17 4.09 1.27
CA ALA A 196 1.86 4.41 -0.13
C ALA A 196 0.36 4.63 -0.39
N GLU A 197 -0.50 3.93 0.35
CA GLU A 197 -1.96 4.08 0.26
C GLU A 197 -2.43 5.41 0.86
N GLU A 198 -1.81 5.84 1.96
CA GLU A 198 -2.03 7.15 2.57
C GLU A 198 -1.57 8.25 1.59
N LEU A 199 -0.35 8.13 1.05
CA LEU A 199 0.24 9.05 0.09
C LEU A 199 -0.64 9.28 -1.15
N VAL A 200 -1.12 8.20 -1.78
CA VAL A 200 -1.99 8.34 -2.97
C VAL A 200 -3.41 8.73 -2.61
N GLY A 201 -3.81 8.65 -1.34
CA GLY A 201 -5.14 8.97 -0.81
C GLY A 201 -5.36 10.45 -0.53
N VAL A 202 -4.31 11.26 -0.38
CA VAL A 202 -4.43 12.69 -0.05
C VAL A 202 -5.01 13.54 -1.18
N ASN A 203 -5.65 14.64 -0.80
CA ASN A 203 -6.30 15.63 -1.66
C ASN A 203 -5.55 16.96 -1.62
N LEU A 204 -5.89 17.90 -2.51
CA LEU A 204 -5.32 19.25 -2.49
C LEU A 204 -5.53 19.93 -1.14
N ASP A 205 -6.74 19.87 -0.60
CA ASP A 205 -7.11 20.48 0.70
C ASP A 205 -6.44 19.79 1.93
N ASP A 206 -5.70 18.70 1.71
CA ASP A 206 -4.93 18.03 2.75
C ASP A 206 -3.49 18.57 2.87
N TYR A 207 -3.03 19.35 1.90
CA TYR A 207 -1.71 19.97 1.90
C TYR A 207 -1.79 21.43 2.35
N HIS A 208 -1.00 21.80 3.34
CA HIS A 208 -0.95 23.16 3.85
C HIS A 208 0.51 23.61 4.07
N ARG A 209 0.90 24.68 3.39
CA ARG A 209 2.20 25.34 3.56
C ARG A 209 1.97 26.79 3.96
N PRO A 210 2.27 27.19 5.22
CA PRO A 210 2.03 28.56 5.68
C PRO A 210 2.86 29.60 4.93
N GLU A 211 4.12 29.28 4.66
CA GLU A 211 5.09 30.21 4.07
C GLU A 211 5.96 29.50 3.01
N PRO A 212 6.22 30.14 1.85
CA PRO A 212 7.16 29.63 0.86
C PRO A 212 8.56 29.40 1.46
N GLY A 213 9.21 28.30 1.10
CA GLY A 213 10.52 27.92 1.67
C GLY A 213 10.45 27.34 3.09
N GLY A 214 9.34 27.48 3.82
CA GLY A 214 9.13 26.90 5.14
C GLY A 214 8.67 25.43 5.12
N PRO A 215 8.48 24.82 6.30
CA PRO A 215 7.88 23.49 6.41
C PRO A 215 6.40 23.51 5.97
N ALA A 216 5.88 22.34 5.61
CA ALA A 216 4.47 22.15 5.31
C ALA A 216 3.88 21.02 6.15
N ALA A 217 2.56 20.89 6.17
CA ALA A 217 1.83 19.80 6.78
C ALA A 217 0.97 19.08 5.74
N LEU A 218 0.92 17.75 5.84
CA LEU A 218 0.08 16.90 5.02
C LEU A 218 -0.87 16.10 5.91
N ARG A 219 -2.18 16.27 5.75
CA ARG A 219 -3.20 15.45 6.40
C ARG A 219 -3.31 14.12 5.67
N VAL A 220 -3.06 13.02 6.38
CA VAL A 220 -3.17 11.65 5.84
C VAL A 220 -4.30 10.89 6.52
N HIS A 221 -5.01 10.10 5.74
CA HIS A 221 -6.20 9.36 6.19
C HIS A 221 -5.83 7.91 6.49
N GLY A 222 -5.84 7.53 7.77
CA GLY A 222 -5.49 6.19 8.24
C GLY A 222 -6.63 5.17 8.18
N LYS A 223 -6.28 3.89 8.36
CA LYS A 223 -7.27 2.80 8.50
C LYS A 223 -8.16 3.05 9.72
N GLY A 224 -9.48 3.04 9.53
CA GLY A 224 -10.46 3.30 10.60
C GLY A 224 -10.79 4.77 10.82
N ALA A 225 -10.62 5.62 9.81
CA ALA A 225 -10.93 7.07 9.84
C ALA A 225 -10.14 7.86 10.89
N LYS A 226 -8.96 7.36 11.30
CA LYS A 226 -8.02 8.10 12.14
C LYS A 226 -7.10 8.92 11.24
N ASP A 227 -7.44 10.19 11.07
CA ASP A 227 -6.61 11.17 10.37
C ASP A 227 -5.41 11.56 11.25
N ARG A 228 -4.27 11.86 10.62
CA ARG A 228 -3.12 12.49 11.29
C ARG A 228 -2.46 13.52 10.38
N ARG A 229 -1.80 14.50 10.97
CA ARG A 229 -0.94 15.43 10.23
C ARG A 229 0.49 14.88 10.20
N VAL A 230 1.15 15.06 9.07
CA VAL A 230 2.53 14.64 8.81
C VAL A 230 3.32 15.88 8.44
N ALA A 231 4.44 16.11 9.11
CA ALA A 231 5.32 17.23 8.79
C ALA A 231 6.10 16.93 7.51
N LEU A 232 6.15 17.92 6.61
CA LEU A 232 7.00 17.92 5.44
C LEU A 232 8.11 18.94 5.68
N ALA A 233 9.35 18.48 5.75
CA ALA A 233 10.50 19.37 5.79
C ALA A 233 10.60 20.22 4.51
N PRO A 234 11.26 21.39 4.55
CA PRO A 234 11.34 22.29 3.40
C PRO A 234 11.76 21.64 2.08
N PRO A 235 12.79 20.75 2.01
CA PRO A 235 13.16 20.10 0.75
C PRO A 235 12.02 19.28 0.15
N VAL A 236 11.21 18.63 0.99
CA VAL A 236 10.07 17.82 0.57
C VAL A 236 8.91 18.71 0.13
N ALA A 237 8.58 19.74 0.92
CA ALA A 237 7.52 20.71 0.60
C ALA A 237 7.80 21.43 -0.73
N ASP A 238 9.05 21.82 -0.99
CA ASP A 238 9.48 22.44 -2.25
C ASP A 238 9.17 21.55 -3.47
N THR A 239 9.30 20.23 -3.33
CA THR A 239 8.98 19.31 -4.43
C THR A 239 7.47 19.22 -4.70
N VAL A 240 6.65 19.34 -3.65
CA VAL A 240 5.18 19.37 -3.78
C VAL A 240 4.77 20.64 -4.50
N ASP A 241 5.31 21.79 -4.10
CA ASP A 241 5.00 23.08 -4.73
C ASP A 241 5.48 23.11 -6.20
N ALA A 242 6.68 22.61 -6.49
CA ALA A 242 7.19 22.49 -7.85
C ALA A 242 6.30 21.60 -8.73
N TYR A 243 5.69 20.55 -8.16
CA TYR A 243 4.69 19.75 -8.85
C TYR A 243 3.38 20.52 -9.05
N LEU A 244 2.87 21.19 -8.01
CA LEU A 244 1.62 21.93 -8.05
C LEU A 244 1.66 23.09 -9.05
N ALA A 245 2.80 23.76 -9.21
CA ALA A 245 3.00 24.84 -10.18
C ALA A 245 2.73 24.41 -11.64
N GLU A 246 3.01 23.15 -11.98
CA GLU A 246 2.80 22.60 -13.34
C GLU A 246 1.54 21.74 -13.44
N ARG A 247 0.90 21.44 -12.30
CA ARG A 247 -0.25 20.55 -12.23
C ARG A 247 -1.46 21.24 -12.84
N LYS A 248 -1.89 20.75 -14.01
CA LYS A 248 -3.19 21.13 -14.57
C LYS A 248 -4.31 20.56 -13.69
N PRO A 249 -5.40 21.33 -13.42
CA PRO A 249 -6.54 20.85 -12.66
C PRO A 249 -7.10 19.55 -13.23
N ALA A 250 -7.56 18.67 -12.34
CA ALA A 250 -8.24 17.46 -12.77
C ALA A 250 -9.53 17.86 -13.53
N ARG A 251 -9.57 17.57 -14.83
CA ARG A 251 -10.82 17.63 -15.61
C ARG A 251 -11.68 16.43 -15.21
N VAL A 252 -12.37 16.51 -14.08
CA VAL A 252 -13.39 15.54 -13.70
C VAL A 252 -14.71 16.05 -14.26
N PRO A 253 -15.31 15.41 -15.29
CA PRO A 253 -16.68 15.73 -15.67
C PRO A 253 -17.57 15.53 -14.45
N ALA A 254 -18.40 16.51 -14.12
CA ALA A 254 -19.42 16.35 -13.10
C ALA A 254 -20.19 15.06 -13.40
N ARG A 255 -20.23 14.12 -12.46
CA ARG A 255 -21.09 12.95 -12.61
C ARG A 255 -22.53 13.44 -12.56
N THR A 256 -23.26 13.26 -13.65
CA THR A 256 -24.69 13.56 -13.74
C THR A 256 -25.41 12.90 -12.56
N GLY A 257 -26.09 13.69 -11.72
CA GLY A 257 -26.92 13.19 -10.62
C GLY A 257 -26.32 13.22 -9.20
N GLN A 258 -25.10 13.76 -8.97
CA GLN A 258 -24.59 14.04 -7.62
C GLN A 258 -24.41 15.54 -7.38
N VAL A 259 -25.51 16.24 -7.13
CA VAL A 259 -25.48 17.61 -6.60
C VAL A 259 -25.28 17.50 -5.09
N GLY A 260 -24.11 17.91 -4.59
CA GLY A 260 -23.86 18.09 -3.14
C GLY A 260 -22.60 17.43 -2.57
N ALA A 261 -22.06 16.38 -3.19
CA ALA A 261 -20.77 15.82 -2.76
C ALA A 261 -19.63 16.50 -3.53
N ARG A 262 -18.97 17.50 -2.93
CA ARG A 262 -17.67 17.98 -3.44
C ARG A 262 -16.72 16.79 -3.51
N THR A 263 -16.53 16.19 -4.69
CA THR A 263 -15.44 15.25 -4.93
C THR A 263 -14.14 16.01 -4.68
N ARG A 264 -13.51 15.78 -3.53
CA ARG A 264 -12.22 16.39 -3.18
C ARG A 264 -11.20 16.05 -4.26
N GLU A 265 -10.47 17.06 -4.71
CA GLU A 265 -9.54 16.91 -5.82
C GLU A 265 -8.27 16.17 -5.34
N PRO A 266 -7.88 15.04 -5.98
CA PRO A 266 -6.68 14.30 -5.59
C PRO A 266 -5.42 15.17 -5.74
N LEU A 267 -4.51 15.12 -4.76
CA LEU A 267 -3.22 15.81 -4.86
C LEU A 267 -2.42 15.24 -6.05
N PHE A 268 -2.19 13.92 -6.05
CA PHE A 268 -1.47 13.22 -7.10
C PHE A 268 -2.42 12.66 -8.17
N ILE A 269 -2.30 13.18 -9.38
CA ILE A 269 -3.11 12.79 -10.54
C ILE A 269 -2.30 12.11 -11.64
N THR A 270 -2.96 11.23 -12.38
CA THR A 270 -2.50 10.62 -13.62
C THR A 270 -2.62 11.61 -14.79
N ARG A 271 -2.14 11.22 -15.98
CA ARG A 271 -2.29 12.01 -17.21
C ARG A 271 -3.74 12.41 -17.51
N THR A 272 -4.71 11.60 -17.10
CA THR A 272 -6.14 11.85 -17.35
C THR A 272 -6.83 12.64 -16.23
N GLY A 273 -6.08 13.13 -15.23
CA GLY A 273 -6.66 13.82 -14.08
C GLY A 273 -7.21 12.90 -12.98
N ALA A 274 -7.22 11.58 -13.19
CA ALA A 274 -7.67 10.63 -12.18
C ALA A 274 -6.61 10.43 -11.07
N ARG A 275 -7.02 10.09 -9.85
CA ARG A 275 -6.13 9.75 -8.73
C ARG A 275 -5.10 8.69 -9.13
N VAL A 276 -3.86 8.88 -8.70
CA VAL A 276 -2.79 7.89 -8.86
C VAL A 276 -3.12 6.63 -8.03
N HIS A 277 -2.96 5.44 -8.62
CA HIS A 277 -3.15 4.18 -7.90
C HIS A 277 -1.90 3.81 -7.09
N VAL A 278 -2.05 3.11 -5.96
CA VAL A 278 -0.92 2.69 -5.09
C VAL A 278 0.18 1.94 -5.86
N SER A 279 -0.19 1.13 -6.85
CA SER A 279 0.78 0.38 -7.69
C SER A 279 1.69 1.30 -8.52
N HIS A 280 1.30 2.55 -8.74
CA HIS A 280 2.14 3.53 -9.43
C HIS A 280 3.35 3.93 -8.58
N VAL A 281 3.21 4.02 -7.25
CA VAL A 281 4.33 4.30 -6.34
C VAL A 281 5.39 3.20 -6.48
N GLN A 282 4.96 1.93 -6.45
CA GLN A 282 5.82 0.78 -6.72
C GLN A 282 6.47 0.85 -8.11
N ALA A 283 5.72 1.25 -9.13
CA ALA A 283 6.24 1.37 -10.50
C ALA A 283 7.29 2.47 -10.63
N VAL A 284 7.12 3.61 -9.95
CA VAL A 284 8.11 4.70 -9.90
C VAL A 284 9.40 4.19 -9.28
N LEU A 285 9.33 3.57 -8.09
CA LEU A 285 10.51 3.03 -7.41
C LEU A 285 11.28 2.01 -8.27
N ARG A 286 10.57 1.04 -8.87
CA ARG A 286 11.18 0.07 -9.79
C ARG A 286 11.81 0.72 -11.01
N ARG A 287 11.16 1.75 -11.56
CA ARG A 287 11.70 2.49 -12.71
C ARG A 287 12.98 3.21 -12.34
N LEU A 288 13.09 3.81 -11.16
CA LEU A 288 14.33 4.43 -10.68
C LEU A 288 15.46 3.41 -10.61
N CYS A 289 15.23 2.25 -9.97
CA CYS A 289 16.21 1.15 -9.94
C CYS A 289 16.58 0.68 -11.35
N ALA A 290 15.61 0.40 -12.21
CA ALA A 290 15.87 -0.10 -13.55
C ALA A 290 16.60 0.91 -14.46
N THR A 291 16.44 2.22 -14.20
CA THR A 291 17.09 3.27 -15.00
C THR A 291 18.58 3.39 -14.64
N PHE A 292 18.91 3.41 -13.36
CA PHE A 292 20.27 3.65 -12.88
C PHE A 292 21.07 2.38 -12.57
N ALA A 293 20.39 1.27 -12.27
CA ALA A 293 20.98 -0.03 -12.03
C ALA A 293 20.28 -1.09 -12.91
N PRO A 294 20.37 -0.99 -14.25
CA PRO A 294 19.80 -1.98 -15.15
C PRO A 294 20.49 -3.34 -15.00
N PRO A 295 19.84 -4.45 -15.42
CA PRO A 295 20.49 -5.77 -15.53
C PRO A 295 21.79 -5.72 -16.33
N ALA A 296 22.75 -6.59 -16.03
CA ALA A 296 24.06 -6.58 -16.68
C ALA A 296 23.98 -6.83 -18.20
N ASP A 297 22.93 -7.52 -18.66
CA ASP A 297 22.62 -7.83 -20.04
C ASP A 297 21.73 -6.78 -20.73
N ALA A 298 21.33 -5.71 -20.02
CA ALA A 298 20.46 -4.69 -20.59
C ALA A 298 21.19 -3.88 -21.67
N PRO A 299 20.58 -3.65 -22.85
CA PRO A 299 21.18 -2.83 -23.88
C PRO A 299 21.31 -1.38 -23.40
N PRO A 300 22.33 -0.63 -23.89
CA PRO A 300 22.50 0.76 -23.54
C PRO A 300 21.27 1.59 -23.98
N PRO A 301 20.91 2.64 -23.24
CA PRO A 301 19.74 3.44 -23.58
C PRO A 301 19.94 4.16 -24.92
N ARG A 302 18.87 4.18 -25.73
CA ARG A 302 18.87 4.83 -27.05
C ARG A 302 19.06 6.36 -26.96
N ALA A 303 18.50 6.97 -25.92
CA ALA A 303 18.58 8.41 -25.73
C ALA A 303 19.99 8.85 -25.31
N ARG A 304 20.61 9.75 -26.09
CA ARG A 304 21.95 10.28 -25.83
C ARG A 304 22.07 10.92 -24.45
N TRP A 305 21.13 11.80 -24.09
CA TRP A 305 21.12 12.49 -22.80
C TRP A 305 21.12 11.50 -21.61
N LEU A 306 20.49 10.33 -21.77
CA LEU A 306 20.44 9.32 -20.71
C LEU A 306 21.78 8.58 -20.61
N ARG A 307 22.46 8.31 -21.72
CA ARG A 307 23.83 7.77 -21.68
C ARG A 307 24.79 8.73 -20.99
N GLU A 308 24.71 10.02 -21.32
CA GLU A 308 25.53 11.07 -20.69
C GLU A 308 25.24 11.19 -19.19
N LEU A 309 23.96 11.17 -18.80
CA LEU A 309 23.57 11.15 -17.39
C LEU A 309 24.12 9.92 -16.65
N LEU A 310 23.98 8.72 -17.24
CA LEU A 310 24.43 7.47 -16.63
C LEU A 310 25.96 7.36 -16.53
N ALA A 311 26.70 8.14 -17.30
CA ALA A 311 28.15 8.23 -17.20
C ALA A 311 28.65 9.19 -16.09
N SER A 312 27.75 9.90 -15.40
CA SER A 312 28.13 10.84 -14.32
C SER A 312 28.47 10.13 -13.01
N GLU A 313 29.28 10.78 -12.17
CA GLU A 313 29.59 10.31 -10.81
C GLU A 313 28.33 10.14 -9.95
N GLN A 314 27.35 11.04 -10.11
CA GLN A 314 26.07 10.95 -9.44
C GLN A 314 25.32 9.66 -9.83
N ALA A 315 25.31 9.31 -11.12
CA ALA A 315 24.69 8.07 -11.58
C ALA A 315 25.44 6.82 -11.09
N ALA A 316 26.77 6.87 -11.00
CA ALA A 316 27.57 5.79 -10.42
C ALA A 316 27.22 5.55 -8.93
N PHE A 317 27.10 6.63 -8.14
CA PHE A 317 26.62 6.56 -6.76
C PHE A 317 25.22 5.94 -6.67
N ILE A 318 24.29 6.39 -7.53
CA ILE A 318 22.93 5.84 -7.55
C ILE A 318 22.96 4.35 -7.90
N ALA A 319 23.71 3.96 -8.94
CA ALA A 319 23.79 2.57 -9.41
C ALA A 319 24.27 1.64 -8.29
N ALA A 320 25.33 2.03 -7.58
CA ALA A 320 25.92 1.26 -6.48
C ALA A 320 24.91 0.98 -5.35
N HIS A 321 24.07 1.98 -5.00
CA HIS A 321 23.14 1.85 -3.88
C HIS A 321 21.73 1.36 -4.27
N LEU A 322 21.33 1.48 -5.54
CA LEU A 322 20.05 0.94 -6.03
C LEU A 322 20.15 -0.48 -6.57
N GLY A 323 21.35 -0.92 -6.99
CA GLY A 323 21.60 -2.28 -7.48
C GLY A 323 21.08 -3.38 -6.53
N PRO A 324 21.37 -3.32 -5.21
CA PRO A 324 20.87 -4.30 -4.24
C PRO A 324 19.35 -4.27 -4.02
N LEU A 325 18.68 -3.15 -4.33
CA LEU A 325 17.25 -2.98 -4.09
C LEU A 325 16.37 -3.44 -5.26
N ARG A 326 16.94 -3.67 -6.44
CA ARG A 326 16.20 -3.92 -7.70
C ARG A 326 15.04 -4.92 -7.58
N GLU A 327 15.28 -6.06 -6.96
CA GLU A 327 14.31 -7.16 -6.83
C GLU A 327 13.43 -7.03 -5.58
N THR A 328 13.85 -6.24 -4.60
CA THR A 328 13.23 -6.17 -3.25
C THR A 328 12.59 -4.82 -2.95
N ILE A 329 12.71 -3.83 -3.85
CA ILE A 329 12.21 -2.49 -3.64
C ILE A 329 10.69 -2.50 -3.48
N HIS A 330 10.21 -2.00 -2.35
CA HIS A 330 8.79 -1.93 -2.03
C HIS A 330 8.49 -0.68 -1.19
N PRO A 331 7.38 0.05 -1.42
CA PRO A 331 7.08 1.29 -0.70
C PRO A 331 7.08 1.15 0.82
N HIS A 332 6.72 -0.02 1.36
CA HIS A 332 6.73 -0.23 2.81
C HIS A 332 8.14 -0.20 3.42
N SER A 333 9.19 -0.51 2.65
CA SER A 333 10.57 -0.38 3.12
C SER A 333 10.95 1.06 3.44
N ALA A 334 10.42 2.04 2.69
CA ALA A 334 10.65 3.47 2.98
C ALA A 334 10.23 3.84 4.41
N ARG A 335 9.10 3.30 4.87
CA ARG A 335 8.59 3.53 6.22
C ARG A 335 9.51 2.95 7.30
N HIS A 336 10.00 1.73 7.10
CA HIS A 336 10.95 1.12 8.03
C HIS A 336 12.28 1.87 8.04
N SER A 337 12.76 2.27 6.86
CA SER A 337 13.96 3.11 6.72
C SER A 337 13.81 4.45 7.41
N TYR A 338 12.68 5.14 7.24
CA TYR A 338 12.39 6.39 7.97
C TYR A 338 12.50 6.18 9.48
N ALA A 339 11.83 5.17 10.02
CA ALA A 339 11.83 4.89 11.45
C ALA A 339 13.25 4.66 12.00
N THR A 340 14.02 3.81 11.32
CA THR A 340 15.38 3.46 11.75
C THR A 340 16.33 4.65 11.62
N HIS A 341 16.29 5.38 10.50
CA HIS A 341 17.20 6.51 10.27
C HIS A 341 16.85 7.70 11.15
N ALA A 342 15.57 7.96 11.41
CA ALA A 342 15.16 8.96 12.39
C ALA A 342 15.71 8.64 13.79
N LYS A 343 15.54 7.40 14.25
CA LYS A 343 16.07 6.95 15.55
C LYS A 343 17.60 7.03 15.61
N ASN A 344 18.29 6.58 14.56
CA ASN A 344 19.76 6.64 14.49
C ASN A 344 20.30 8.08 14.51
N ARG A 345 19.46 9.06 14.18
CA ARG A 345 19.77 10.49 14.23
C ARG A 345 19.30 11.15 15.53
N GLY A 346 18.90 10.37 16.53
CA GLY A 346 18.55 10.87 17.86
C GLY A 346 17.09 11.26 18.02
N ALA A 347 16.22 10.99 17.04
CA ALA A 347 14.78 11.24 17.21
C ALA A 347 14.22 10.36 18.34
N GLU A 348 13.40 10.98 19.19
CA GLU A 348 12.77 10.31 20.32
C GLU A 348 11.78 9.24 19.81
N PRO A 349 11.79 8.01 20.38
CA PRO A 349 10.95 6.91 19.86
C PRO A 349 9.45 7.18 19.81
N ARG A 350 8.87 7.90 20.80
CA ARG A 350 7.45 8.27 20.76
C ARG A 350 7.18 9.26 19.64
N GLN A 351 8.07 10.21 19.37
CA GLN A 351 7.95 11.12 18.24
C GLN A 351 7.96 10.36 16.90
N VAL A 352 8.86 9.39 16.73
CA VAL A 352 8.87 8.52 15.54
C VAL A 352 7.55 7.71 15.44
N GLN A 353 6.99 7.25 16.56
CA GLN A 353 5.68 6.58 16.55
C GLN A 353 4.53 7.51 16.15
N ARG A 354 4.56 8.78 16.57
CA ARG A 354 3.58 9.82 16.20
C ARG A 354 3.64 10.12 14.70
N ASP A 355 4.83 10.38 14.15
CA ASP A 355 5.05 10.59 12.72
C ASP A 355 4.43 9.45 11.89
N LEU A 356 4.65 8.22 12.35
CA LEU A 356 4.20 7.00 11.69
C LEU A 356 2.72 6.67 11.93
N GLY A 357 2.08 7.20 12.97
CA GLY A 357 0.69 6.88 13.32
C GLY A 357 0.49 5.44 13.77
N HIS A 358 1.37 4.92 14.64
CA HIS A 358 1.15 3.62 15.29
C HIS A 358 0.03 3.76 16.35
N SER A 359 -1.01 2.94 16.23
CA SER A 359 -2.32 3.12 16.86
C SER A 359 -2.40 2.71 18.35
N SER A 360 -1.43 3.09 19.17
CA SER A 360 -1.49 2.89 20.62
C SER A 360 -1.12 4.15 21.41
N LEU A 361 -1.66 5.30 20.99
CA LEU A 361 -1.78 6.47 21.86
C LEU A 361 -3.27 6.65 22.18
N THR A 362 -3.55 6.69 23.48
CA THR A 362 -4.86 6.80 24.13
C THR A 362 -5.70 7.94 23.53
N THR A 363 -6.97 7.63 23.30
CA THR A 363 -7.90 8.27 22.35
C THR A 363 -8.47 9.63 22.76
N THR A 364 -7.78 10.47 23.53
CA THR A 364 -8.44 11.69 24.06
C THR A 364 -7.60 12.96 24.11
N GLU A 365 -6.30 12.93 23.79
CA GLU A 365 -5.43 14.12 23.84
C GLU A 365 -5.00 14.64 22.46
N GLY A 366 -5.37 13.93 21.38
CA GLY A 366 -4.73 14.07 20.06
C GLY A 366 -4.91 15.39 19.31
N TYR A 367 -5.92 16.21 19.61
CA TYR A 367 -6.16 17.46 18.88
C TYR A 367 -5.38 18.67 19.42
N LEU A 368 -4.96 18.64 20.69
CA LEU A 368 -4.30 19.77 21.35
C LEU A 368 -2.79 19.87 21.04
N HIS A 369 -2.18 18.81 20.51
CA HIS A 369 -0.73 18.73 20.28
C HIS A 369 -0.32 18.64 18.80
N ASP A 370 -1.22 18.87 17.85
CA ASP A 370 -0.91 18.73 16.41
C ASP A 370 0.23 19.66 15.94
N ALA A 371 0.25 20.90 16.43
CA ALA A 371 1.29 21.87 16.06
C ALA A 371 2.66 21.50 16.64
N GLU A 372 2.68 21.08 17.91
CA GLU A 372 3.89 20.62 18.60
C GLU A 372 4.44 19.34 17.96
N ASN A 373 3.57 18.38 17.65
CA ASN A 373 3.92 17.14 16.97
C ASN A 373 4.53 17.38 15.58
N LEU A 374 4.00 18.37 14.84
CA LEU A 374 4.57 18.78 13.57
C LEU A 374 5.94 19.42 13.75
N ALA A 375 6.09 20.35 14.69
CA ALA A 375 7.34 21.06 14.94
C ALA A 375 8.48 20.12 15.39
N LEU A 376 8.16 19.10 16.21
CA LEU A 376 9.12 18.13 16.72
C LEU A 376 9.36 16.93 15.78
N SER A 377 8.71 16.90 14.61
CA SER A 377 8.80 15.74 13.72
C SER A 377 10.23 15.42 13.29
N ALA A 378 10.60 14.14 13.30
CA ALA A 378 11.93 13.71 12.88
C ALA A 378 12.21 13.99 11.40
N ALA A 379 11.15 14.22 10.60
CA ALA A 379 11.25 14.62 9.20
C ALA A 379 12.09 15.90 9.02
N HIS A 380 12.02 16.84 9.97
CA HIS A 380 12.74 18.12 9.93
C HIS A 380 14.25 17.97 10.03
N ASP A 381 14.76 16.91 10.67
CA ASP A 381 16.19 16.61 10.71
C ASP A 381 16.60 15.61 9.61
N LEU A 382 15.82 14.53 9.43
CA LEU A 382 16.17 13.46 8.51
C LEU A 382 16.15 13.92 7.05
N SER A 383 15.12 14.67 6.63
CA SER A 383 14.96 15.05 5.24
C SER A 383 16.10 15.97 4.75
N PRO A 384 16.46 17.07 5.44
CA PRO A 384 17.64 17.86 5.05
C PRO A 384 18.92 17.02 5.03
N ALA A 385 19.10 16.10 5.98
CA ALA A 385 20.28 15.25 6.04
C ALA A 385 20.44 14.35 4.81
N LEU A 386 19.35 13.81 4.28
CA LEU A 386 19.35 13.01 3.04
C LEU A 386 19.74 13.85 1.80
N HIS A 387 19.41 15.14 1.80
CA HIS A 387 19.65 16.06 0.70
C HIS A 387 21.04 16.73 0.70
N ARG A 388 21.78 16.63 1.81
CA ARG A 388 23.11 17.25 1.93
C ARG A 388 24.04 16.83 0.79
N GLY A 389 24.71 17.83 0.21
CA GLY A 389 25.73 17.67 -0.82
C GLY A 389 25.22 17.59 -2.26
N TRP A 390 23.91 17.66 -2.52
CA TRP A 390 23.39 17.64 -3.89
C TRP A 390 22.15 18.50 -4.16
N LEU A 391 21.42 18.94 -3.12
CA LEU A 391 20.58 20.13 -3.24
C LEU A 391 21.37 21.39 -2.88
N PRO A 392 21.15 22.53 -3.56
CA PRO A 392 21.68 23.81 -3.12
C PRO A 392 21.24 24.06 -1.66
N GLN A 393 22.19 24.38 -0.79
CA GLN A 393 21.83 24.89 0.54
C GLN A 393 21.20 26.28 0.33
N ARG A 394 20.00 26.47 0.85
CA ARG A 394 19.36 27.79 0.91
C ARG A 394 19.71 28.48 2.20
#